data_AF-A0A1G9T931-F1
#
_entry.id   AF-A0A1G9T931-F1
#
_cell.length_a   1.000
_cell.length_b   1.000
_cell.length_c   1.000
_cell.angle_alpha   90.00
_cell.angle_beta   90.00
_cell.angle_gamma   90.00
#
_symmetry.space_group_name_H-M   'P 1'
#
loop_
_entity.id
_entity.type
_entity.pdbx_description
1 polymer ?
#
loop_
_entity_poly.entity_id
_entity_poly.type
_entity_poly.pdbx_seq_one_letter_code
_entity_poly.pdbx_strand_id
1 'polypeptide(L)'
;MKKLIVIIFILSTIMTLGCGNTISGEKILSNKKWEEDINNMDENLRKKHPDLFRCISEKTWNENIQKLNSDLKNLSDIEISMRISQIISSIGDAHTSIDFLEILTPIGKEKFNYDEIVEFPIKFDYFSNELRAIASDSQYKSILGY
;
A
#
# COMPACT_ATOMS: atom_id res chain seq x y z
N MET A 1 15.13 -30.58 -41.90
CA MET A 1 14.55 -31.09 -40.64
C MET A 1 15.18 -30.45 -39.40
N LYS A 2 16.50 -30.58 -39.18
CA LYS A 2 17.19 -29.97 -38.00
C LYS A 2 17.00 -28.46 -37.86
N LYS A 3 17.08 -27.69 -38.96
CA LYS A 3 16.86 -26.23 -38.96
C LYS A 3 15.39 -25.83 -38.67
N LEU A 4 14.43 -26.67 -39.06
CA LEU A 4 13.00 -26.43 -38.80
C LEU A 4 12.66 -26.66 -37.31
N ILE A 5 13.28 -27.68 -36.70
CA ILE A 5 13.16 -27.98 -35.26
C ILE A 5 13.73 -26.83 -34.41
N VAL A 6 14.87 -26.25 -34.82
CA VAL A 6 15.49 -25.12 -34.10
C VAL A 6 14.61 -23.87 -34.17
N ILE A 7 14.00 -23.57 -35.31
CA ILE A 7 13.09 -22.41 -35.46
C ILE A 7 11.83 -22.60 -34.61
N ILE A 8 11.26 -23.81 -34.55
CA ILE A 8 10.11 -24.11 -33.70
C ILE A 8 10.45 -23.96 -32.21
N PHE A 9 11.65 -24.36 -31.79
CA PHE A 9 12.13 -24.16 -30.42
C PHE A 9 12.29 -22.67 -30.07
N ILE A 10 12.85 -21.87 -30.98
CA ILE A 10 13.00 -20.42 -30.78
C ILE A 10 11.63 -19.73 -30.70
N LEU A 11 10.66 -20.10 -31.55
CA LEU A 11 9.30 -19.53 -31.53
C LEU A 11 8.52 -19.91 -30.26
N SER A 12 8.70 -21.14 -29.77
CA SER A 12 8.09 -21.63 -28.51
C SER A 12 8.58 -20.85 -27.29
N THR A 13 9.86 -20.48 -27.28
CA THR A 13 10.49 -19.76 -26.15
C THR A 13 10.00 -18.31 -26.04
N ILE A 14 9.50 -17.72 -27.13
CA ILE A 14 8.96 -16.35 -27.15
C ILE A 14 7.55 -16.29 -26.54
N MET A 15 6.77 -17.39 -26.59
CA MET A 15 5.42 -17.42 -26.00
C MET A 15 5.39 -17.53 -24.47
N THR A 16 6.51 -17.88 -23.82
CA THR A 16 6.59 -17.96 -22.35
C THR A 16 7.05 -16.66 -21.68
N LEU A 17 7.34 -15.60 -22.45
CA LEU A 17 7.59 -14.24 -21.93
C LEU A 17 6.28 -13.47 -21.69
N GLY A 18 5.26 -14.15 -21.21
CA GLY A 18 4.09 -13.48 -20.65
C GLY A 18 4.50 -12.88 -19.31
N CYS A 19 4.78 -11.57 -19.27
CA CYS A 19 4.79 -10.81 -18.03
C CYS A 19 3.36 -10.79 -17.46
N GLY A 20 2.94 -11.91 -16.87
CA GLY A 20 1.83 -11.89 -15.93
C GLY A 20 2.33 -11.08 -14.73
N ASN A 21 1.70 -9.93 -14.48
CA ASN A 21 1.84 -9.26 -13.20
C ASN A 21 1.32 -10.26 -12.16
N THR A 22 2.23 -11.03 -11.56
CA THR A 22 1.89 -11.85 -10.42
C THR A 22 1.51 -10.89 -9.32
N ILE A 23 0.23 -10.92 -8.95
CA ILE A 23 -0.28 -10.22 -7.77
C ILE A 23 0.65 -10.59 -6.61
N SER A 24 1.29 -9.60 -6.01
CA SER A 24 2.17 -9.82 -4.86
C SER A 24 1.29 -9.91 -3.62
N GLY A 25 1.20 -11.09 -3.01
CA GLY A 25 0.39 -11.33 -1.81
C GLY A 25 -0.91 -12.07 -2.03
N GLU A 26 -1.55 -12.43 -0.92
CA GLU A 26 -2.77 -13.25 -0.89
C GLU A 26 -4.02 -12.39 -1.12
N LYS A 27 -4.99 -12.93 -1.87
CA LYS A 27 -6.29 -12.30 -2.10
C LYS A 27 -7.40 -13.23 -1.62
N ILE A 28 -7.89 -12.96 -0.41
CA ILE A 28 -8.87 -13.79 0.30
C ILE A 28 -10.26 -13.23 0.06
N LEU A 29 -10.41 -11.90 0.06
CA LEU A 29 -11.69 -11.25 -0.25
C LEU A 29 -11.93 -11.18 -1.76
N SER A 30 -13.21 -11.29 -2.14
CA SER A 30 -13.60 -11.06 -3.53
C SER A 30 -13.62 -9.57 -3.84
N ASN A 31 -13.40 -9.21 -5.11
CA ASN A 31 -13.47 -7.81 -5.55
C ASN A 31 -14.79 -7.14 -5.17
N LYS A 32 -15.90 -7.90 -5.18
CA LYS A 32 -17.22 -7.37 -4.83
C LYS A 32 -17.29 -6.93 -3.37
N LYS A 33 -16.67 -7.68 -2.45
CA LYS A 33 -16.60 -7.30 -1.03
C LYS A 33 -15.76 -6.04 -0.85
N TRP A 34 -14.61 -5.98 -1.52
CA TRP A 34 -13.79 -4.77 -1.52
C TRP A 34 -14.49 -3.54 -2.08
N GLU A 35 -15.21 -3.69 -3.20
CA GLU A 35 -16.02 -2.62 -3.79
C GLU A 35 -17.10 -2.14 -2.81
N GLU A 36 -17.77 -3.06 -2.12
CA GLU A 36 -18.74 -2.73 -1.07
C GLU A 36 -18.11 -1.93 0.07
N ASP A 37 -16.95 -2.36 0.59
CA ASP A 37 -16.23 -1.67 1.66
C ASP A 37 -15.73 -0.28 1.22
N ILE A 38 -15.20 -0.16 0.00
CA ILE A 38 -14.74 1.12 -0.57
C ILE A 38 -15.92 2.10 -0.73
N ASN A 39 -17.06 1.63 -1.23
CA ASN A 39 -18.25 2.45 -1.38
C ASN A 39 -18.81 2.87 -0.01
N ASN A 40 -18.84 1.95 0.95
CA ASN A 40 -19.28 2.25 2.31
C ASN A 40 -18.38 3.32 2.97
N MET A 41 -17.06 3.21 2.78
CA MET A 41 -16.10 4.19 3.25
C MET A 41 -16.34 5.56 2.61
N ASP A 42 -16.44 5.63 1.27
CA ASP A 42 -16.68 6.88 0.54
C ASP A 42 -17.97 7.58 1.01
N GLU A 43 -19.08 6.84 1.06
CA GLU A 43 -20.38 7.34 1.50
C GLU A 43 -20.34 7.86 2.94
N ASN A 44 -19.74 7.10 3.87
CA ASN A 44 -19.69 7.48 5.27
C ASN A 44 -18.77 8.69 5.50
N LEU A 45 -17.62 8.77 4.83
CA LEU A 45 -16.72 9.91 4.97
C LEU A 45 -17.37 11.18 4.46
N ARG A 46 -18.00 11.15 3.28
CA ARG A 46 -18.75 12.30 2.77
C ARG A 46 -19.86 12.77 3.69
N LYS A 47 -20.53 11.82 4.35
CA LYS A 47 -21.68 12.11 5.21
C LYS A 47 -21.27 12.62 6.59
N LYS A 48 -20.17 12.11 7.15
CA LYS A 48 -19.84 12.26 8.57
C LYS A 48 -18.57 13.08 8.83
N HIS A 49 -17.65 13.14 7.88
CA HIS A 49 -16.41 13.89 8.07
C HIS A 49 -16.71 15.40 8.04
N PRO A 50 -16.26 16.19 9.04
CA PRO A 50 -16.63 17.61 9.13
C PRO A 50 -16.17 18.46 7.94
N ASP A 51 -14.98 18.18 7.40
CA ASP A 51 -14.40 18.93 6.28
C ASP A 51 -13.49 18.03 5.43
N LEU A 52 -14.11 17.09 4.69
CA LEU A 52 -13.39 16.05 3.94
C LEU A 52 -12.45 16.62 2.86
N PHE A 53 -12.82 17.76 2.29
CA PHE A 53 -12.16 18.35 1.12
C PHE A 53 -11.31 19.58 1.46
N ARG A 54 -10.91 19.71 2.73
CA ARG A 54 -10.07 20.81 3.22
C ARG A 54 -8.72 20.90 2.49
N CYS A 55 -8.06 19.75 2.32
CA CYS A 55 -6.70 19.65 1.76
C CYS A 55 -6.66 18.96 0.39
N ILE A 56 -7.75 18.33 -0.05
CA ILE A 56 -7.86 17.61 -1.31
C ILE A 56 -9.14 18.01 -2.05
N SER A 57 -9.07 18.11 -3.37
CA SER A 57 -10.27 18.38 -4.16
C SER A 57 -11.16 17.14 -4.26
N GLU A 58 -12.48 17.35 -4.29
CA GLU A 58 -13.45 16.28 -4.51
C GLU A 58 -13.19 15.52 -5.83
N LYS A 59 -12.71 16.22 -6.87
CA LYS A 59 -12.32 15.59 -8.14
C LYS A 59 -11.19 14.58 -7.93
N THR A 60 -10.12 14.98 -7.23
CA THR A 60 -8.98 14.10 -6.96
C THR A 60 -9.39 12.91 -6.09
N TRP A 61 -10.25 13.14 -5.11
CA TRP A 61 -10.85 12.06 -4.31
C TRP A 61 -11.61 11.05 -5.19
N ASN A 62 -12.50 11.53 -6.06
CA ASN A 62 -13.26 10.68 -6.99
C ASN A 62 -12.34 9.88 -7.92
N GLU A 63 -11.32 10.52 -8.48
CA GLU A 63 -10.34 9.87 -9.35
C GLU A 63 -9.58 8.76 -8.60
N ASN A 64 -9.21 9.00 -7.34
CA ASN A 64 -8.54 8.02 -6.50
C ASN A 64 -9.41 6.80 -6.21
N ILE A 65 -10.69 7.01 -5.84
CA ILE A 65 -11.66 5.92 -5.60
C ILE A 65 -11.90 5.12 -6.89
N GLN A 66 -12.14 5.80 -8.00
CA GLN A 66 -12.36 5.15 -9.30
C GLN A 66 -11.14 4.32 -9.71
N LYS A 67 -9.93 4.86 -9.53
CA LYS A 67 -8.69 4.16 -9.85
C LYS A 67 -8.49 2.93 -8.97
N LEU A 68 -8.78 3.02 -7.68
CA LEU A 68 -8.72 1.84 -6.80
C LEU A 68 -9.70 0.76 -7.28
N ASN A 69 -10.95 1.12 -7.56
CA ASN A 69 -11.96 0.20 -8.06
C ASN A 69 -11.56 -0.47 -9.39
N SER A 70 -10.96 0.27 -10.33
CA SER A 70 -10.48 -0.31 -11.59
C SER A 70 -9.31 -1.28 -11.39
N ASP A 71 -8.48 -1.03 -10.40
CA ASP A 71 -7.27 -1.81 -10.13
C ASP A 71 -7.58 -3.08 -9.32
N LEU A 72 -8.75 -3.19 -8.67
CA LEU A 72 -9.09 -4.28 -7.74
C LEU A 72 -8.72 -5.66 -8.27
N LYS A 73 -8.98 -5.98 -9.54
CA LYS A 73 -8.67 -7.29 -10.14
C LYS A 73 -7.19 -7.68 -10.04
N ASN A 74 -6.31 -6.70 -10.02
CA ASN A 74 -4.86 -6.87 -10.09
C ASN A 74 -4.15 -6.62 -8.76
N LEU A 75 -4.90 -6.40 -7.68
CA LEU A 75 -4.36 -6.13 -6.35
C LEU A 75 -4.67 -7.28 -5.38
N SER A 76 -3.73 -7.56 -4.48
CA SER A 76 -3.91 -8.38 -3.28
C SER A 76 -4.64 -7.59 -2.19
N ASP A 77 -5.09 -8.29 -1.14
CA ASP A 77 -5.83 -7.63 -0.05
C ASP A 77 -4.97 -6.57 0.67
N ILE A 78 -3.68 -6.84 0.86
CA ILE A 78 -2.75 -5.88 1.48
C ILE A 78 -2.49 -4.67 0.58
N GLU A 79 -2.36 -4.88 -0.73
CA GLU A 79 -2.20 -3.78 -1.69
C GLU A 79 -3.45 -2.89 -1.73
N ILE A 80 -4.65 -3.48 -1.61
CA ILE A 80 -5.91 -2.74 -1.50
C ILE A 80 -5.93 -1.93 -0.20
N SER A 81 -5.65 -2.54 0.96
CA SER A 81 -5.57 -1.83 2.25
C SER A 81 -4.57 -0.67 2.23
N MET A 82 -3.40 -0.86 1.62
CA MET A 82 -2.40 0.19 1.46
C MET A 82 -2.91 1.34 0.57
N ARG A 83 -3.57 1.03 -0.55
CA ARG A 83 -4.17 2.05 -1.42
C ARG A 83 -5.27 2.82 -0.70
N ILE A 84 -6.11 2.16 0.09
CA ILE A 84 -7.12 2.82 0.93
C ILE A 84 -6.43 3.77 1.91
N SER A 85 -5.38 3.33 2.61
CA SER A 85 -4.62 4.16 3.55
C SER A 85 -4.01 5.40 2.89
N GLN A 86 -3.49 5.28 1.67
CA GLN A 86 -3.01 6.42 0.88
C GLN A 86 -4.14 7.41 0.56
N ILE A 87 -5.31 6.92 0.19
CA ILE A 87 -6.50 7.75 -0.09
C ILE A 87 -6.95 8.48 1.18
N ILE A 88 -7.07 7.79 2.31
CA ILE A 88 -7.42 8.39 3.60
C ILE A 88 -6.39 9.44 4.02
N SER A 89 -5.10 9.11 3.92
CA SER A 89 -4.02 10.05 4.28
C SER A 89 -4.03 11.31 3.41
N SER A 90 -4.52 11.23 2.16
CA SER A 90 -4.63 12.38 1.26
C SER A 90 -5.65 13.43 1.71
N ILE A 91 -6.54 13.09 2.66
CA ILE A 91 -7.44 14.05 3.34
C ILE A 91 -6.62 15.08 4.12
N GLY A 92 -5.42 14.73 4.60
CA GLY A 92 -4.55 15.63 5.37
C GLY A 92 -5.12 15.97 6.76
N ASP A 93 -5.85 15.03 7.37
CA ASP A 93 -6.35 15.12 8.73
C ASP A 93 -5.71 14.05 9.61
N ALA A 94 -5.03 14.46 10.68
CA ALA A 94 -4.35 13.58 11.60
C ALA A 94 -5.31 12.70 12.45
N HIS A 95 -6.60 13.07 12.53
CA HIS A 95 -7.62 12.31 13.25
C HIS A 95 -8.36 11.31 12.36
N THR A 96 -8.13 11.35 11.05
CA THR A 96 -8.76 10.46 10.07
C THR A 96 -7.68 9.56 9.47
N SER A 97 -7.49 8.40 10.08
CA SER A 97 -6.45 7.43 9.71
C SER A 97 -6.96 6.00 9.76
N ILE A 98 -6.20 5.09 9.15
CA ILE A 98 -6.35 3.65 9.32
C ILE A 98 -5.21 3.19 10.23
N ASP A 99 -5.51 2.28 11.15
CA ASP A 99 -4.48 1.68 11.99
C ASP A 99 -3.46 0.92 11.11
N PHE A 100 -2.19 1.34 11.20
CA PHE A 100 -1.11 0.79 10.41
C PHE A 100 -0.91 -0.72 10.63
N LEU A 101 -1.12 -1.21 11.86
CA LEU A 101 -0.98 -2.63 12.15
C LEU A 101 -2.12 -3.45 11.54
N GLU A 102 -3.30 -2.86 11.39
CA GLU A 102 -4.42 -3.49 10.68
C GLU A 102 -4.14 -3.59 9.17
N ILE A 103 -3.43 -2.64 8.58
CA ILE A 103 -3.00 -2.70 7.17
C ILE A 103 -2.00 -3.84 6.95
N LEU A 104 -1.03 -3.99 7.86
CA LEU A 104 0.00 -5.01 7.70
C LEU A 104 -0.56 -6.42 7.89
N THR A 105 -1.52 -6.60 8.79
CA THR A 105 -2.14 -7.89 9.08
C THR A 105 -2.93 -8.38 7.85
N PRO A 106 -2.54 -9.49 7.20
CA PRO A 106 -3.34 -10.02 6.10
C PRO A 106 -4.73 -10.41 6.59
N ILE A 107 -5.75 -10.15 5.77
CA ILE A 107 -7.14 -10.43 6.12
C ILE A 107 -7.29 -11.90 6.50
N GLY A 108 -8.04 -12.18 7.57
CA GLY A 108 -8.26 -13.56 8.03
C GLY A 108 -7.05 -14.22 8.70
N LYS A 109 -5.98 -13.46 8.98
CA LYS A 109 -4.86 -13.90 9.83
C LYS A 109 -4.92 -13.24 11.20
N GLU A 110 -4.19 -13.83 12.15
CA GLU A 110 -4.03 -13.24 13.48
C GLU A 110 -3.32 -11.88 13.36
N LYS A 111 -3.75 -10.91 14.17
CA LYS A 111 -3.14 -9.58 14.23
C LYS A 111 -1.68 -9.70 14.62
N PHE A 112 -0.83 -8.88 13.99
CA PHE A 112 0.55 -8.73 14.42
C PHE A 112 0.62 -8.46 15.93
N ASN A 113 1.50 -9.16 16.62
CA ASN A 113 1.85 -8.81 17.97
C ASN A 113 2.84 -7.64 17.94
N TYR A 114 2.68 -6.67 18.85
CA TYR A 114 3.64 -5.57 19.01
C TYR A 114 5.06 -6.10 19.23
N ASP A 115 5.22 -7.28 19.84
CA ASP A 115 6.52 -7.94 20.04
C ASP A 115 7.21 -8.36 18.72
N GLU A 116 6.48 -8.43 17.60
CA GLU A 116 7.01 -8.78 16.28
C GLU A 116 7.53 -7.56 15.50
N ILE A 117 7.24 -6.35 15.98
CA ILE A 117 7.68 -5.11 15.36
C ILE A 117 9.16 -4.91 15.68
N VAL A 118 10.00 -4.99 14.66
CA VAL A 118 11.43 -4.66 14.80
C VAL A 118 11.60 -3.16 14.63
N GLU A 119 11.87 -2.46 15.73
CA GLU A 119 12.29 -1.07 15.71
C GLU A 119 13.81 -0.97 15.59
N PHE A 120 14.29 -0.15 14.65
CA PHE A 120 15.70 0.18 14.61
C PHE A 120 16.04 1.12 15.77
N PRO A 121 17.17 0.91 16.47
CA PRO A 121 17.57 1.70 17.64
C PRO A 121 18.17 3.05 17.24
N ILE A 122 17.44 3.80 16.40
CA ILE A 122 17.86 5.07 15.81
C ILE A 122 16.63 5.98 15.74
N LYS A 123 16.76 7.19 16.30
CA LYS A 123 15.74 8.24 16.20
C LYS A 123 16.21 9.33 15.26
N PHE A 124 15.33 9.76 14.37
CA PHE A 124 15.59 10.87 13.45
C PHE A 124 14.73 12.09 13.78
N ASP A 125 15.20 13.26 13.37
CA ASP A 125 14.42 14.50 13.37
C ASP A 125 14.76 15.37 12.16
N TYR A 126 13.83 16.23 11.76
CA TYR A 126 14.00 17.16 10.64
C TYR A 126 14.54 18.51 11.13
N PHE A 127 15.67 18.94 10.56
CA PHE A 127 16.25 20.27 10.74
C PHE A 127 16.19 21.01 9.41
N SER A 128 15.23 21.93 9.27
CA SER A 128 14.91 22.55 7.98
C SER A 128 14.62 21.47 6.92
N ASN A 129 15.54 21.25 5.98
CA ASN A 129 15.38 20.31 4.88
C ASN A 129 16.26 19.06 5.04
N GLU A 130 16.83 18.84 6.22
CA GLU A 130 17.76 17.75 6.51
C GLU A 130 17.18 16.80 7.56
N LEU A 131 17.26 15.49 7.29
CA LEU A 131 16.93 14.45 8.28
C LEU A 131 18.22 14.07 9.02
N ARG A 132 18.25 14.22 10.34
CA ARG A 132 19.43 13.93 11.18
C ARG A 132 19.11 12.84 12.19
N ALA A 133 20.05 11.92 12.43
CA ALA A 133 19.97 10.98 13.54
C ALA A 133 20.29 11.70 14.84
N ILE A 134 19.31 11.80 15.74
CA ILE A 134 19.40 12.57 17.00
C ILE A 134 19.54 11.69 18.25
N ALA A 135 19.23 10.40 18.14
CA ALA A 135 19.47 9.44 19.20
C ALA A 135 19.73 8.04 18.62
N SER A 136 20.49 7.25 19.36
CA SER A 136 20.74 5.85 19.07
C SER A 136 21.05 5.11 20.36
N ASP A 137 20.99 3.78 20.32
CA ASP A 137 21.60 2.99 21.40
C ASP A 137 23.11 3.28 21.51
N SER A 138 23.66 3.06 22.70
CA SER A 138 25.04 3.41 23.05
C SER A 138 26.08 2.76 22.12
N GLN A 139 25.80 1.56 21.61
CA GLN A 139 26.67 0.84 20.69
C GLN A 139 26.72 1.44 19.28
N TYR A 140 25.77 2.33 18.92
CA TYR A 140 25.68 2.94 17.59
C TYR A 140 25.99 4.44 17.58
N LYS A 141 26.63 4.99 18.63
CA LYS A 141 26.91 6.44 18.73
C LYS A 141 27.57 7.08 17.50
N SER A 142 28.30 6.31 16.70
CA SER A 142 28.95 6.78 15.48
C SER A 142 27.98 7.26 14.38
N ILE A 143 26.69 6.92 14.47
CA ILE A 143 25.69 7.30 13.47
C ILE A 143 25.02 8.66 13.77
N LEU A 144 25.24 9.22 14.96
CA LEU A 144 24.61 10.47 15.36
C LEU A 144 25.10 11.61 14.46
N GLY A 145 24.15 12.36 13.89
CA GLY A 145 24.46 13.55 13.10
C GLY A 145 24.94 14.67 14.02
N TYR A 146 26.07 15.31 13.68
CA TYR A 146 26.53 16.52 14.36
C TYR A 146 25.66 17.74 14.03
#